data_AF-A0A7J8TPE4-F1
#
_entry.id   AF-A0A7J8TPE4-F1
#
_cell.length_a   1.000
_cell.length_b   1.000
_cell.length_c   1.000
_cell.angle_alpha   90.00
_cell.angle_beta   90.00
_cell.angle_gamma   90.00
#
_symmetry.space_group_name_H-M   'P 1'
#
loop_
_entity.id
_entity.type
_entity.pdbx_description
1 polymer ?
#
loop_
_entity_poly.entity_id
_entity_poly.type
_entity_poly.pdbx_seq_one_letter_code
_entity_poly.pdbx_strand_id
1 'polypeptide(L)'
;MHALAVIHLKDEFPEIYAQTWYTKQTQLQIYFNFIRQVRGPKQWVSLSNMLPILPPTLRRPPGRPTKVRKKEPDEPQTTERLR
;
A
#
# COMPACT_ATOMS: atom_id res chain seq x y z
N MET A 1 3.43 -1.70 -35.93
CA MET A 1 3.54 -0.25 -35.62
C MET A 1 2.83 0.01 -34.31
N HIS A 2 3.51 0.59 -33.32
CA HIS A 2 2.91 0.89 -32.00
C HIS A 2 2.31 2.30 -32.00
N ALA A 3 1.14 2.50 -31.36
CA ALA A 3 0.45 3.79 -31.35
C ALA A 3 1.34 4.92 -30.82
N LEU A 4 2.13 4.67 -29.76
CA LEU A 4 3.06 5.67 -29.21
C LEU A 4 4.15 6.09 -30.21
N ALA A 5 4.62 5.17 -31.06
CA ALA A 5 5.64 5.50 -32.06
C ALA A 5 5.08 6.43 -33.15
N VAL A 6 3.81 6.25 -33.52
CA VAL A 6 3.12 7.11 -34.49
C VAL A 6 2.82 8.50 -33.90
N ILE A 7 2.37 8.55 -32.65
CA ILE A 7 2.11 9.80 -31.93
C ILE A 7 3.40 10.61 -31.79
N HIS A 8 4.50 9.95 -31.43
CA HIS A 8 5.80 10.60 -31.31
C HIS A 8 6.32 11.12 -32.67
N LEU A 9 6.13 10.35 -33.76
CA LEU A 9 6.49 10.79 -35.11
C LEU A 9 5.70 12.04 -35.56
N LYS A 10 4.52 12.27 -35.01
CA LYS A 10 3.67 13.44 -35.29
C LYS A 10 3.95 14.63 -34.37
N ASP A 11 4.91 14.53 -33.46
CA ASP A 11 5.16 15.54 -32.41
C ASP A 11 3.91 15.87 -31.58
N GLU A 12 3.05 14.88 -31.37
CA GLU A 12 1.82 15.02 -30.59
C GLU A 12 1.98 14.43 -29.19
N PHE A 13 1.15 14.92 -28.26
CA PHE A 13 1.10 14.41 -26.90
C PHE A 13 0.09 13.25 -26.81
N PRO A 14 0.47 12.10 -26.21
CA PRO A 14 -0.44 10.96 -26.04
C PRO A 14 -1.67 11.30 -25.20
N GLU A 15 -1.57 12.30 -24.31
CA GLU A 15 -2.67 12.80 -23.49
C GLU A 15 -3.83 13.36 -24.30
N ILE A 16 -3.60 13.81 -25.54
CA ILE A 16 -4.65 14.32 -26.45
C ILE A 16 -5.59 13.19 -26.89
N TYR A 17 -5.08 11.95 -26.90
CA TYR A 17 -5.82 10.74 -27.23
C TYR A 17 -6.47 10.09 -26.00
N ALA A 18 -6.18 10.58 -24.79
CA ALA A 18 -6.78 10.06 -23.58
C ALA A 18 -8.23 10.52 -23.45
N GLN A 19 -9.12 9.60 -23.08
CA GLN A 19 -10.51 9.93 -22.82
C GLN A 19 -10.62 10.87 -21.61
N THR A 20 -11.56 11.82 -21.68
CA THR A 20 -11.81 12.84 -20.64
C THR A 20 -12.07 12.26 -19.24
N TRP A 21 -12.55 11.02 -19.16
CA TRP A 21 -12.77 10.28 -17.91
C TRP A 21 -11.48 10.03 -17.10
N TYR A 22 -10.32 10.00 -17.75
CA TYR A 22 -9.01 9.79 -17.10
C TYR A 22 -8.33 11.08 -16.64
N THR A 23 -8.96 12.23 -16.86
CA THR A 23 -8.38 13.51 -16.41
C THR A 23 -8.48 13.65 -14.90
N LYS A 24 -7.49 14.35 -14.30
CA LYS A 24 -7.50 14.72 -12.88
C LYS A 24 -8.78 15.46 -12.50
N GLN A 25 -9.29 16.30 -13.41
CA GLN A 25 -10.54 17.02 -13.20
C GLN A 25 -11.72 16.06 -13.02
N THR A 26 -11.91 15.11 -13.93
CA THR A 26 -12.99 14.12 -13.82
C THR A 26 -12.85 13.25 -12.59
N GLN A 27 -11.62 12.85 -12.24
CA GLN A 27 -11.35 12.15 -10.99
C GLN A 27 -11.82 12.96 -9.78
N LEU A 28 -11.42 14.23 -9.68
CA LEU A 28 -11.85 15.11 -8.59
C LEU A 28 -13.38 15.28 -8.56
N GLN A 29 -14.05 15.40 -9.71
CA GLN A 29 -15.51 15.51 -9.79
C GLN A 29 -16.21 14.24 -9.29
N ILE A 30 -15.75 13.05 -9.72
CA ILE A 30 -16.30 11.77 -9.27
C ILE A 30 -16.20 11.67 -7.75
N TYR A 31 -15.04 11.98 -7.20
CA TYR A 31 -14.77 11.84 -5.77
C TYR A 31 -15.17 13.06 -4.94
N PHE A 32 -15.62 14.17 -5.54
CA PHE A 32 -15.93 15.41 -4.83
C PHE A 32 -16.99 15.19 -3.74
N ASN A 33 -18.04 14.44 -4.08
CA ASN A 33 -19.12 14.13 -3.14
C ASN A 33 -18.75 13.03 -2.12
N PHE A 34 -17.76 12.19 -2.43
CA PHE A 34 -17.34 11.08 -1.56
C PHE A 34 -16.22 11.46 -0.59
N ILE A 35 -15.31 12.33 -1.00
CA ILE A 35 -14.20 12.81 -0.17
C ILE A 35 -14.73 13.97 0.68
N ARG A 36 -15.41 13.64 1.78
CA ARG A 36 -15.66 14.63 2.83
C ARG A 36 -14.31 15.07 3.37
N GLN A 37 -14.08 16.37 3.44
CA GLN A 37 -12.88 16.90 4.09
C GLN A 37 -12.86 16.41 5.54
N VAL A 38 -11.80 15.70 5.91
CA VAL A 38 -11.57 15.32 7.30
C VAL A 38 -11.15 16.58 8.05
N ARG A 39 -11.82 16.87 9.17
CA ARG A 39 -11.45 18.00 10.03
C ARG A 39 -9.98 17.89 10.38
N GLY A 40 -9.23 18.98 10.23
CA GLY A 40 -7.82 19.01 10.60
C GLY A 40 -7.63 19.02 12.12
N PRO A 41 -6.41 18.79 12.63
CA PRO A 41 -6.11 18.82 14.07
C PRO A 41 -6.58 20.10 14.77
N LYS A 42 -6.52 21.25 14.09
CA LYS A 42 -7.01 22.55 14.60
C LYS A 42 -8.53 22.65 14.73
N GLN A 43 -9.28 21.79 14.04
CA GLN A 43 -10.75 21.74 14.03
C GLN A 43 -11.29 20.57 14.87
N TRP A 44 -10.41 19.78 15.48
CA TRP A 44 -10.82 18.72 16.40
C TRP A 44 -11.33 19.33 17.69
N VAL A 45 -12.40 18.76 18.24
CA VAL A 45 -12.93 19.17 19.54
C VAL A 45 -11.90 18.79 20.60
N SER A 46 -11.54 19.74 21.46
CA SER A 46 -10.73 19.42 22.65
C SER A 46 -11.60 18.63 23.61
N LEU A 47 -11.36 17.33 23.72
CA LEU A 47 -12.11 16.45 24.60
C LEU A 47 -11.40 16.35 25.94
N SER A 48 -11.90 17.08 26.95
CA SER A 48 -11.29 17.14 28.29
C SER A 48 -11.36 15.81 29.07
N ASN A 49 -12.28 14.92 28.71
CA ASN A 49 -12.62 13.74 29.52
C ASN A 49 -12.41 12.41 28.77
N MET A 50 -11.54 12.37 27.76
CA MET A 50 -11.27 11.13 27.03
C MET A 50 -10.19 10.31 27.70
N LEU A 51 -10.41 9.00 27.79
CA LEU A 51 -9.36 8.07 28.14
C LEU A 51 -8.21 8.18 27.12
N PRO A 52 -6.94 8.07 27.57
CA PRO A 52 -5.81 8.03 26.66
C PRO A 52 -6.00 6.94 25.61
N ILE A 53 -5.78 7.26 24.34
CA ILE A 53 -5.73 6.26 23.27
C ILE A 53 -4.45 5.45 23.50
N LEU A 54 -4.61 4.22 23.96
CA LEU A 54 -3.48 3.31 24.10
C LEU A 54 -3.01 2.87 22.71
N PRO A 55 -1.69 2.78 22.47
CA PRO A 55 -1.20 2.22 21.23
C PRO A 55 -1.71 0.77 21.07
N PRO A 56 -1.93 0.31 19.83
CA PRO A 56 -2.23 -1.09 19.61
C PRO A 56 -1.07 -1.93 20.18
N THR A 57 -1.42 -3.06 20.78
CA THR A 57 -0.40 -3.99 21.28
C THR A 57 0.46 -4.43 20.11
N LEU A 58 1.73 -4.03 20.10
CA LEU A 58 2.69 -4.46 19.09
C LEU A 58 2.89 -5.97 19.22
N ARG A 59 2.32 -6.74 18.29
CA ARG A 59 2.61 -8.16 18.17
C ARG A 59 3.77 -8.33 17.21
N ARG A 60 4.80 -9.08 17.64
CA ARG A 60 5.80 -9.57 16.68
C ARG A 60 5.05 -10.43 15.66
N PRO A 61 5.20 -10.18 14.35
CA PRO A 61 4.66 -11.09 13.36
C PRO A 61 5.24 -12.49 13.61
N PRO A 62 4.50 -13.56 13.29
CA PRO A 62 5.07 -14.89 13.32
C PRO A 62 6.38 -14.86 12.52
N GLY A 63 7.47 -15.28 13.17
CA GLY A 63 8.79 -15.28 12.55
C GLY A 63 8.78 -16.11 11.28
N ARG A 64 9.75 -15.86 10.39
CA ARG A 64 9.94 -16.70 9.20
C ARG A 64 10.08 -18.15 9.67
N PRO A 65 9.27 -19.10 9.16
CA PRO A 65 9.50 -20.51 9.43
C PRO A 65 10.93 -20.85 9.03
N THR A 66 11.74 -21.32 9.99
CA THR A 66 13.09 -21.77 9.69
C THR A 66 12.98 -22.99 8.78
N LYS A 67 13.53 -22.88 7.56
CA LYS A 67 13.60 -24.03 6.65
C LYS A 67 14.57 -25.04 7.26
N VAL A 68 14.04 -26.14 7.79
CA VAL A 68 14.87 -27.26 8.22
C VAL A 68 15.56 -27.82 6.97
N ARG A 69 16.90 -27.88 6.99
CA ARG A 69 17.68 -28.52 5.93
C ARG A 69 17.32 -30.00 5.89
N LYS A 70 17.03 -30.54 4.71
CA LYS A 70 16.91 -31.99 4.53
C LYS A 70 18.30 -32.59 4.74
N LYS A 71 18.43 -33.48 5.73
CA LYS A 71 19.65 -34.26 5.96
C LYS A 71 19.68 -35.44 4.99
N GLU A 72 20.85 -35.73 4.45
CA GLU A 72 21.09 -36.96 3.70
C GLU A 72 20.98 -38.18 4.64
N PRO A 73 20.70 -39.40 4.14
CA PRO A 73 20.49 -40.58 4.98
C PRO A 73 21.66 -40.91 5.91
N ASP A 74 22.88 -40.51 5.52
CA ASP A 74 24.13 -40.81 6.22
C ASP A 74 24.56 -39.69 7.21
N GLU A 75 23.77 -38.63 7.34
CA GLU A 75 24.15 -37.51 8.21
C GLU A 75 23.69 -37.73 9.67
N PRO A 76 24.58 -37.55 10.67
CA PRO A 76 24.23 -37.76 12.07
C PRO A 76 23.09 -36.83 12.52
N GLN A 77 22.08 -37.42 13.18
CA GLN A 77 20.99 -36.71 13.83
C GLN A 77 21.49 -36.11 15.16
N THR A 78 21.93 -34.85 15.16
CA THR A 78 22.09 -34.10 16.41
C THR A 78 20.71 -33.80 17.00
N THR A 79 20.27 -34.61 17.96
CA THR A 79 19.08 -34.36 18.78
C THR A 79 19.39 -33.30 19.84
N GLU A 80 19.68 -32.07 19.42
CA GLU A 80 19.66 -30.93 20.34
C GLU A 80 18.46 -30.06 19.99
N ARG A 81 17.34 -30.37 20.66
CA ARG A 81 16.22 -29.43 20.77
C ARG A 81 16.66 -28.34 21.74
N LEU A 82 17.23 -27.26 21.23
CA LEU A 82 17.34 -26.02 22.00
C LEU A 82 15.92 -25.50 22.24
N ARG A 83 15.50 -25.57 23.51
CA ARG A 83 14.22 -25.07 24.02
C ARG A 83 14.26 -23.55 24.14
#